data_AF-A0AAV1D0R3-F1
#
_entry.id   AF-A0AAV1D0R3-F1
#
_cell.length_a   1.000
_cell.length_b   1.000
_cell.length_c   1.000
_cell.angle_alpha   90.00
_cell.angle_beta   90.00
_cell.angle_gamma   90.00
#
_symmetry.space_group_name_H-M   'P 1'
#
loop_
_entity.id
_entity.type
_entity.pdbx_description
1 polymer ?
#
loop_
_entity_poly.entity_id
_entity_poly.type
_entity_poly.pdbx_seq_one_letter_code
_entity_poly.pdbx_strand_id
1 'polypeptide(L)'
;MAAKQNSMIPIVSKNFCSASEVVLGVRMRPNVVNGGGFVVIDVTQKVVFRVDGCGVIGKKEQLLLRDGDGNELLLIRRKGGIVEALSLHKRWKGYSHDLEGSEKLVFSLKEPKNSYSCMGKNNRITVSVASEYSAYGEFAITGEFAARDCYIVNSNGSVIAQVSIYDSF
;
A
#
# COMPACT_ATOMS: atom_id res chain seq x y z
N MET A 1 29.37 15.62 19.21
CA MET A 1 29.09 14.78 18.03
C MET A 1 27.69 15.10 17.56
N ALA A 2 27.52 15.68 16.38
CA ALA A 2 26.19 15.96 15.84
C ALA A 2 25.56 14.64 15.38
N ALA A 3 24.44 14.26 15.97
CA ALA A 3 23.64 13.15 15.46
C ALA A 3 23.22 13.50 14.03
N LYS A 4 23.59 12.66 13.06
CA LYS A 4 23.09 12.75 11.69
C LYS A 4 21.57 12.56 11.77
N GLN A 5 20.81 13.64 11.70
CA GLN A 5 19.36 13.57 11.59
C GLN A 5 19.07 12.81 10.28
N ASN A 6 18.67 11.55 10.43
CA ASN A 6 18.15 10.77 9.33
C ASN A 6 16.76 11.31 9.05
N SER A 7 16.68 12.40 8.27
CA SER A 7 15.42 13.03 7.94
C SER A 7 14.59 12.02 7.14
N MET A 8 13.59 11.41 7.79
CA MET A 8 12.58 10.62 7.09
C MET A 8 11.85 11.54 6.10
N ILE A 9 12.19 11.43 4.82
CA ILE A 9 11.47 12.06 3.72
C ILE A 9 10.11 11.36 3.55
N PRO A 10 8.96 12.00 3.75
CA PRO A 10 7.67 11.31 3.56
C PRO A 10 7.55 10.70 2.16
N ILE A 11 7.04 9.46 2.05
CA ILE A 11 6.81 8.80 0.75
C ILE A 11 5.61 9.41 0.02
N VAL A 12 4.52 9.68 0.74
CA VAL A 12 3.29 10.28 0.18
C VAL A 12 3.14 11.73 0.62
N SER A 13 3.09 11.98 1.93
CA SER A 13 3.00 13.33 2.51
C SER A 13 3.41 13.31 3.99
N LYS A 14 3.95 14.42 4.51
CA LYS A 14 4.27 14.58 5.93
C LYS A 14 3.04 14.44 6.82
N ASN A 15 1.85 14.74 6.29
CA ASN A 15 0.58 14.66 7.03
C ASN A 15 0.22 13.22 7.42
N PHE A 16 0.83 12.22 6.76
CA PHE A 16 0.62 10.80 7.05
C PHE A 16 1.81 10.19 7.81
N CYS A 17 2.69 11.02 8.37
CA CYS A 17 3.79 10.59 9.22
C CYS A 17 3.44 10.88 10.69
N SER A 18 3.67 9.89 11.55
CA SER A 18 3.54 10.03 13.00
C SER A 18 4.89 9.73 13.66
N ALA A 19 5.20 10.43 14.76
CA ALA A 19 6.38 10.16 15.59
C ALA A 19 6.19 8.93 16.50
N SER A 20 4.97 8.43 16.61
CA SER A 20 4.60 7.28 17.42
C SER A 20 3.80 6.27 16.59
N GLU A 21 3.74 5.03 17.06
CA GLU A 21 2.96 3.98 16.41
C GLU A 21 1.48 4.39 16.28
N VAL A 22 0.87 4.06 15.14
CA VAL A 22 -0.53 4.36 14.84
C VAL A 22 -1.25 3.04 14.59
N VAL A 23 -2.34 2.82 15.33
CA VAL A 23 -3.22 1.66 15.15
C VAL A 23 -4.38 2.07 14.24
N LEU A 24 -4.60 1.27 13.20
CA LEU A 24 -5.65 1.48 12.21
C LEU A 24 -6.54 0.23 12.10
N GLY A 25 -7.85 0.43 12.08
CA GLY A 25 -8.83 -0.62 11.79
C GLY A 25 -9.24 -0.58 10.32
N VAL A 26 -9.38 -1.75 9.67
CA VAL A 26 -9.88 -1.85 8.29
C VAL A 26 -11.24 -2.53 8.29
N ARG A 27 -12.24 -1.90 7.68
CA ARG A 27 -13.59 -2.47 7.53
C ARG A 27 -13.97 -2.51 6.06
N MET A 28 -14.55 -3.64 5.63
CA MET A 28 -15.10 -3.77 4.28
C MET A 28 -16.42 -2.99 4.19
N ARG A 29 -16.59 -2.21 3.13
CA ARG A 29 -17.87 -1.55 2.83
C ARG A 29 -18.77 -2.50 2.04
N PRO A 30 -20.10 -2.50 2.28
CA PRO A 30 -21.05 -3.29 1.50
C PRO A 30 -20.94 -3.00 -0.01
N ASN A 31 -21.04 -4.05 -0.82
CA ASN A 31 -21.05 -3.93 -2.28
C ASN A 31 -22.42 -3.39 -2.74
N VAL A 32 -22.43 -2.14 -3.24
CA VAL A 32 -23.62 -1.48 -3.79
C VAL A 32 -23.26 -0.81 -5.13
N VAL A 33 -24.26 -0.38 -5.91
CA VAL A 33 -24.13 0.16 -7.29
C VAL A 33 -23.27 1.43 -7.40
N ASN A 34 -22.76 1.99 -6.31
CA ASN A 34 -21.72 3.03 -6.30
C ASN A 34 -20.83 2.89 -5.05
N GLY A 35 -20.70 1.68 -4.51
CA GLY A 35 -20.01 1.41 -3.27
C GLY A 35 -19.23 0.10 -3.28
N GLY A 36 -18.86 -0.38 -2.11
CA GLY A 36 -17.86 -1.45 -1.94
C GLY A 36 -16.49 -0.89 -1.57
N GLY A 37 -15.46 -1.73 -1.56
CA GLY A 37 -14.11 -1.35 -1.13
C GLY A 37 -13.96 -1.34 0.38
N PHE A 38 -13.08 -0.48 0.91
CA PHE A 38 -12.70 -0.48 2.32
C PHE A 38 -12.73 0.93 2.93
N VAL A 39 -12.95 0.98 4.24
CA VAL A 39 -12.69 2.15 5.07
C VAL A 39 -11.62 1.81 6.09
N VAL A 40 -10.75 2.77 6.34
CA VAL A 40 -9.74 2.69 7.39
C VAL A 40 -10.13 3.68 8.47
N ILE A 41 -10.20 3.20 9.70
CA ILE A 41 -10.57 3.98 10.89
C ILE A 41 -9.39 4.05 11.86
N ASP A 42 -9.31 5.14 12.62
CA ASP A 42 -8.40 5.24 13.75
C ASP A 42 -9.01 4.67 15.05
N VAL A 43 -8.26 4.79 16.15
CA VAL A 43 -8.68 4.37 17.49
C VAL A 43 -9.91 5.09 18.04
N THR A 44 -10.27 6.24 17.47
CA THR A 44 -11.47 7.00 17.81
C THR A 44 -12.68 6.66 16.93
N GLN A 45 -12.54 5.62 16.08
CA GLN A 45 -13.50 5.22 15.06
C GLN A 45 -13.73 6.27 13.95
N LYS A 46 -12.85 7.28 13.84
CA LYS A 46 -12.92 8.27 12.75
C LYS A 46 -12.37 7.65 11.48
N VAL A 47 -13.07 7.86 10.35
CA VAL A 47 -12.58 7.44 9.03
C VAL A 47 -11.39 8.31 8.63
N VAL A 48 -10.23 7.68 8.47
CA VAL A 48 -8.98 8.34 8.06
C VAL A 48 -8.60 8.07 6.62
N PHE A 49 -9.03 6.93 6.05
CA PHE A 49 -8.87 6.64 4.62
C PHE A 49 -10.06 5.88 4.06
N ARG A 50 -10.25 6.00 2.75
CA ARG A 50 -11.19 5.18 1.96
C ARG A 50 -10.44 4.55 0.80
N VAL A 51 -10.72 3.29 0.54
CA VAL A 51 -10.21 2.57 -0.64
C VAL A 51 -11.39 2.25 -1.53
N ASP A 52 -11.46 2.93 -2.66
CA ASP A 52 -12.43 2.67 -3.72
C ASP A 52 -11.79 1.77 -4.79
N GLY A 53 -12.64 1.14 -5.61
CA GLY A 53 -12.20 0.12 -6.55
C GLY A 53 -11.98 -1.21 -5.84
N CYS A 54 -12.66 -2.26 -6.32
CA CYS A 54 -12.53 -3.66 -5.88
C CYS A 54 -13.20 -4.60 -6.90
N GLY A 55 -13.31 -4.18 -8.17
CA GLY A 55 -13.96 -4.97 -9.22
C GLY A 55 -15.49 -4.91 -9.26
N VAL A 56 -16.14 -4.09 -8.43
CA VAL A 56 -17.61 -3.91 -8.45
C VAL A 56 -18.00 -2.88 -9.51
N ILE A 57 -17.33 -1.72 -9.54
CA ILE A 57 -17.49 -0.63 -10.52
C ILE A 57 -16.15 0.07 -10.71
N GLY A 58 -15.78 0.38 -11.96
CA GLY A 58 -14.50 1.02 -12.32
C GLY A 58 -13.60 0.13 -13.19
N LYS A 59 -12.41 0.62 -13.54
CA LYS A 59 -11.43 -0.14 -14.32
C LYS A 59 -10.91 -1.31 -13.47
N LYS A 60 -11.08 -2.53 -13.96
CA LYS A 60 -10.53 -3.74 -13.34
C LYS A 60 -9.05 -3.51 -12.99
N GLU A 61 -8.63 -3.98 -11.82
CA GLU A 61 -7.24 -3.86 -11.33
C GLU A 61 -6.76 -2.42 -11.03
N GLN A 62 -7.69 -1.52 -10.74
CA GLN A 62 -7.40 -0.20 -10.18
C GLN A 62 -8.06 -0.04 -8.82
N LEU A 63 -7.32 0.58 -7.89
CA LEU A 63 -7.73 0.96 -6.56
C LEU A 63 -7.42 2.44 -6.38
N LEU A 64 -8.31 3.17 -5.74
CA LEU A 64 -8.14 4.59 -5.44
C LEU A 64 -8.15 4.78 -3.93
N LEU A 65 -7.05 5.26 -3.38
CA LEU A 65 -6.92 5.64 -1.98
C LEU A 65 -7.31 7.11 -1.83
N ARG A 66 -8.26 7.39 -0.95
CA ARG A 66 -8.69 8.75 -0.55
C ARG A 66 -8.45 8.98 0.94
N ASP A 67 -8.30 10.24 1.33
CA ASP A 67 -8.26 10.64 2.73
C ASP A 67 -9.66 10.61 3.41
N GLY A 68 -9.69 11.02 4.68
CA GLY A 68 -10.91 11.13 5.48
C GLY A 68 -11.93 12.15 4.95
N ASP A 69 -11.49 13.13 4.15
CA ASP A 69 -12.32 14.18 3.55
C ASP A 69 -12.78 13.81 2.12
N GLY A 70 -12.19 12.77 1.53
CA GLY A 70 -12.53 12.25 0.21
C GLY A 70 -11.61 12.72 -0.91
N ASN A 71 -10.53 13.45 -0.59
CA ASN A 71 -9.53 13.85 -1.58
C ASN A 71 -8.71 12.64 -2.03
N GLU A 72 -8.38 12.59 -3.31
CA GLU A 72 -7.61 11.50 -3.91
C GLU A 72 -6.13 11.60 -3.52
N LEU A 73 -5.59 10.52 -2.95
CA LEU A 73 -4.19 10.44 -2.52
C LEU A 73 -3.35 9.63 -3.49
N LEU A 74 -3.80 8.40 -3.80
CA LEU A 74 -3.05 7.47 -4.63
C LEU A 74 -3.96 6.69 -5.56
N LEU A 75 -3.59 6.62 -6.83
CA LEU A 75 -4.08 5.64 -7.78
C LEU A 75 -3.14 4.43 -7.78
N ILE A 76 -3.63 3.27 -7.36
CA ILE A 76 -2.88 2.02 -7.37
C ILE A 76 -3.43 1.14 -8.48
N ARG A 77 -2.60 0.82 -9.47
CA ARG A 77 -3.03 0.00 -10.61
C ARG A 77 -2.07 -1.13 -10.89
N ARG A 78 -2.63 -2.27 -11.30
CA ARG A 78 -1.85 -3.36 -11.86
C ARG A 78 -1.45 -3.02 -13.29
N LYS A 79 -0.24 -3.43 -13.68
CA LYS A 79 0.19 -3.30 -15.08
C LYS A 79 -0.48 -4.39 -15.92
N GLY A 80 -1.62 -4.12 -16.54
CA GLY A 80 -2.29 -5.04 -17.48
C GLY A 80 -1.80 -4.96 -18.92
N GLY A 81 -2.12 -5.98 -19.74
CA GLY A 81 -1.93 -6.00 -21.20
C GLY A 81 -0.88 -7.00 -21.72
N ILE A 82 -0.51 -6.89 -23.00
CA ILE A 82 0.42 -7.81 -23.72
C ILE A 82 1.78 -7.93 -22.98
N VAL A 83 2.20 -6.86 -22.30
CA VAL A 83 3.46 -6.80 -21.55
C VAL A 83 3.41 -7.59 -20.24
N GLU A 84 2.23 -7.80 -19.64
CA GLU A 84 2.07 -8.67 -18.46
C GLU A 84 1.91 -10.14 -18.86
N ALA A 85 1.29 -10.43 -20.01
CA ALA A 85 1.22 -11.79 -20.55
C ALA A 85 2.62 -12.40 -20.82
N LEU A 86 3.62 -11.54 -21.08
CA LEU A 86 5.03 -11.92 -21.22
C LEU A 86 5.82 -11.82 -19.89
N SER A 87 5.25 -11.23 -18.84
CA SER A 87 5.87 -11.08 -17.52
C SER A 87 5.29 -12.09 -16.53
N LEU A 88 6.09 -13.07 -16.12
CA LEU A 88 5.75 -14.01 -15.04
C LEU A 88 5.54 -13.34 -13.66
N HIS A 89 5.68 -12.01 -13.57
CA HIS A 89 5.49 -11.27 -12.32
C HIS A 89 4.31 -10.32 -12.46
N LYS A 90 3.35 -10.44 -11.55
CA LYS A 90 2.34 -9.42 -11.34
C LYS A 90 3.01 -8.20 -10.70
N ARG A 91 2.75 -7.02 -11.26
CA ARG A 91 3.31 -5.76 -10.79
C ARG A 91 2.23 -4.72 -10.57
N TRP A 92 2.27 -4.09 -9.41
CA TRP A 92 1.44 -2.95 -9.08
C TRP A 92 2.27 -1.68 -9.04
N LYS A 93 1.64 -0.56 -9.36
CA LYS A 93 2.25 0.76 -9.26
C LYS A 93 1.29 1.71 -8.57
N GLY A 94 1.80 2.48 -7.62
CA GLY A 94 1.09 3.57 -6.95
C GLY A 94 1.51 4.91 -7.54
N TYR A 95 0.53 5.74 -7.87
CA TYR A 95 0.72 7.05 -8.47
C TYR A 95 0.03 8.12 -7.62
N SER A 96 0.69 9.25 -7.41
CA SER A 96 0.05 10.48 -6.94
C SER A 96 -0.25 11.38 -8.13
N HIS A 97 -1.01 12.45 -7.91
CA HIS A 97 -1.20 13.52 -8.90
C HIS A 97 -0.49 14.78 -8.43
N ASP A 98 0.15 15.49 -9.34
CA ASP A 98 0.63 16.85 -9.07
C ASP A 98 -0.51 17.88 -9.21
N LEU A 99 -0.16 19.16 -9.04
CA LEU A 99 -1.12 20.27 -9.14
C LEU A 99 -1.71 20.42 -10.55
N GLU A 100 -1.01 19.96 -11.58
CA GLU A 100 -1.47 19.96 -12.97
C GLU A 100 -2.27 18.69 -13.33
N GLY A 101 -2.44 17.78 -12.36
CA GLY A 101 -3.15 16.50 -12.52
C GLY A 101 -2.32 15.41 -13.18
N SER A 102 -1.01 15.61 -13.35
CA SER A 102 -0.13 14.61 -13.98
C SER A 102 0.19 13.46 -13.02
N GLU A 103 0.13 12.22 -13.53
CA GLU A 103 0.44 11.01 -12.74
C GLU A 103 1.94 10.92 -12.44
N LYS A 104 2.30 10.97 -11.15
CA LYS A 104 3.67 10.80 -10.66
C LYS A 104 3.82 9.45 -9.98
N LEU A 105 4.77 8.63 -10.42
CA LEU A 105 5.05 7.33 -9.80
C LEU A 105 5.58 7.53 -8.38
N VAL A 106 4.95 6.89 -7.39
CA VAL A 106 5.38 6.91 -5.99
C VAL A 106 6.07 5.61 -5.61
N PHE A 107 5.48 4.46 -5.94
CA PHE A 107 6.05 3.15 -5.64
C PHE A 107 5.67 2.09 -6.66
N SER A 108 6.42 0.99 -6.68
CA SER A 108 6.12 -0.24 -7.40
C SER A 108 6.15 -1.43 -6.46
N LEU A 109 5.19 -2.34 -6.61
CA LEU A 109 5.16 -3.64 -5.94
C LEU A 109 5.47 -4.73 -6.96
N LYS A 110 6.33 -5.66 -6.58
CA LYS A 110 6.67 -6.84 -7.37
C LYS A 110 6.32 -8.08 -6.59
N GLU A 111 5.36 -8.84 -7.11
CA GLU A 111 5.04 -10.16 -6.57
C GLU A 111 6.15 -11.18 -6.89
N PRO A 112 6.32 -12.19 -6.04
CA PRO A 112 7.28 -13.26 -6.26
C PRO A 112 6.91 -14.10 -7.49
N LYS A 113 7.93 -14.60 -8.19
CA LYS A 113 7.79 -15.40 -9.44
C LYS A 113 6.90 -16.63 -9.30
N ASN A 114 6.78 -17.17 -8.09
CA ASN A 114 6.14 -18.46 -7.82
C ASN A 114 4.80 -18.31 -7.09
N SER A 115 4.12 -17.15 -7.18
CA SER A 115 2.81 -16.98 -6.51
C SER A 115 1.72 -17.94 -6.98
N TYR A 116 1.97 -18.72 -8.05
CA TYR A 116 1.13 -19.78 -8.60
C TYR A 116 1.64 -21.22 -8.33
N SER A 117 2.79 -21.40 -7.66
CA SER A 117 3.39 -22.72 -7.43
C SER A 117 3.22 -23.17 -5.98
N CYS A 118 2.68 -24.37 -5.78
CA CYS A 118 2.51 -25.01 -4.47
C CYS A 118 3.84 -25.44 -3.81
N MET A 119 4.99 -25.25 -4.47
CA MET A 119 6.32 -25.58 -3.95
C MET A 119 7.08 -24.31 -3.55
N GLY A 120 7.21 -24.11 -2.23
CA GLY A 120 7.97 -23.02 -1.62
C GLY A 120 7.24 -21.68 -1.65
N LYS A 121 6.44 -21.40 -0.61
CA LYS A 121 5.75 -20.12 -0.39
C LYS A 121 6.75 -19.01 -0.06
N ASN A 122 7.58 -18.57 -1.02
CA ASN A 122 8.21 -17.26 -0.88
C ASN A 122 7.16 -16.21 -1.22
N ASN A 123 6.35 -15.83 -0.23
CA ASN A 123 5.27 -14.85 -0.36
C ASN A 123 5.77 -13.40 -0.29
N ARG A 124 7.09 -13.19 -0.33
CA ARG A 124 7.69 -11.87 -0.18
C ARG A 124 7.37 -10.99 -1.38
N ILE A 125 6.64 -9.90 -1.13
CA ILE A 125 6.39 -8.84 -2.11
C ILE A 125 7.46 -7.76 -1.90
N THR A 126 8.19 -7.41 -2.94
CA THR A 126 9.17 -6.32 -2.89
C THR A 126 8.48 -5.00 -3.21
N VAL A 127 8.78 -3.96 -2.43
CA VAL A 127 8.31 -2.58 -2.64
C VAL A 127 9.51 -1.70 -2.95
N SER A 128 9.47 -1.05 -4.11
CA SER A 128 10.47 -0.06 -4.52
C SER A 128 9.81 1.30 -4.59
N VAL A 129 10.39 2.31 -3.94
CA VAL A 129 9.91 3.70 -4.00
C VAL A 129 10.60 4.41 -5.18
N ALA A 130 9.91 5.36 -5.82
CA ALA A 130 10.45 6.10 -6.96
C ALA A 130 11.74 6.87 -6.61
N SER A 131 12.58 7.07 -7.63
CA SER A 131 14.00 7.42 -7.52
C SER A 131 14.33 8.70 -6.73
N GLU A 132 13.41 9.66 -6.66
CA GLU A 132 13.59 10.88 -5.84
C GLU A 132 13.59 10.59 -4.32
N TYR A 133 13.25 9.36 -3.93
CA TYR A 133 13.22 8.85 -2.56
C TYR A 133 14.24 7.70 -2.35
N SER A 134 15.29 7.62 -3.20
CA SER A 134 16.29 6.54 -3.20
C SER A 134 16.97 6.26 -1.86
N ALA A 135 16.93 7.20 -0.92
CA ALA A 135 17.45 7.04 0.45
C ALA A 135 16.78 5.91 1.25
N TYR A 136 15.58 5.46 0.85
CA TYR A 136 14.85 4.42 1.58
C TYR A 136 15.22 2.99 1.24
N GLY A 137 15.91 2.77 0.12
CA GLY A 137 16.13 1.43 -0.40
C GLY A 137 14.82 0.70 -0.73
N GLU A 138 14.82 -0.62 -0.60
CA GLU A 138 13.64 -1.46 -0.82
C GLU A 138 12.97 -1.83 0.50
N PHE A 139 11.65 -1.85 0.49
CA PHE A 139 10.86 -2.47 1.54
C PHE A 139 10.37 -3.84 1.07
N ALA A 140 9.85 -4.62 2.00
CA ALA A 140 9.14 -5.82 1.63
C ALA A 140 7.99 -6.14 2.56
N ILE A 141 6.98 -6.77 1.98
CA ILE A 141 5.84 -7.32 2.68
C ILE A 141 6.09 -8.83 2.79
N THR A 142 6.03 -9.35 4.01
CA THR A 142 6.26 -10.76 4.35
C THR A 142 5.11 -11.26 5.26
N GLY A 143 4.98 -12.57 5.44
CA GLY A 143 3.91 -13.21 6.21
C GLY A 143 2.77 -13.75 5.33
N GLU A 144 1.67 -14.12 5.96
CA GLU A 144 0.47 -14.73 5.39
C GLU A 144 -0.79 -13.98 5.84
N PHE A 145 -1.46 -13.32 4.88
CA PHE A 145 -2.61 -12.46 5.20
C PHE A 145 -3.76 -13.21 5.85
N ALA A 146 -3.98 -14.48 5.46
CA ALA A 146 -5.00 -15.34 6.06
C ALA A 146 -4.74 -15.65 7.55
N ALA A 147 -3.47 -15.74 7.94
CA ALA A 147 -3.04 -15.90 9.33
C ALA A 147 -2.95 -14.57 10.09
N ARG A 148 -3.15 -13.44 9.39
CA ARG A 148 -3.07 -12.07 9.94
C ARG A 148 -1.73 -11.76 10.58
N ASP A 149 -0.64 -12.30 10.03
CA ASP A 149 0.74 -12.13 10.49
C ASP A 149 1.60 -11.37 9.45
N CYS A 150 0.96 -10.66 8.52
CA CYS A 150 1.68 -9.87 7.52
C CYS A 150 2.39 -8.66 8.15
N TYR A 151 3.62 -8.38 7.73
CA TYR A 151 4.36 -7.20 8.15
C TYR A 151 5.20 -6.61 7.02
N ILE A 152 5.50 -5.33 7.15
CA ILE A 152 6.36 -4.57 6.25
C ILE A 152 7.69 -4.34 6.95
N VAL A 153 8.78 -4.71 6.26
CA VAL A 153 10.15 -4.52 6.71
C VAL A 153 10.87 -3.52 5.80
N ASN A 154 11.66 -2.61 6.37
CA ASN A 154 12.49 -1.67 5.62
C ASN A 154 13.82 -2.30 5.18
N SER A 155 14.64 -1.54 4.44
CA SER A 155 15.95 -1.98 3.96
C SER A 155 16.93 -2.38 5.06
N ASN A 156 16.73 -1.86 6.27
CA ASN A 156 17.58 -2.13 7.44
C ASN A 156 17.11 -3.35 8.23
N GLY A 157 16.05 -4.03 7.79
CA GLY A 157 15.49 -5.19 8.49
C GLY A 157 14.54 -4.84 9.64
N SER A 158 14.22 -3.56 9.86
CA SER A 158 13.26 -3.15 10.90
C SER A 158 11.82 -3.29 10.41
N VAL A 159 10.95 -3.86 11.24
CA VAL A 159 9.50 -3.87 11.00
C VAL A 159 8.96 -2.45 11.17
N ILE A 160 8.22 -1.96 10.17
CA ILE A 160 7.66 -0.59 10.14
C ILE A 160 6.13 -0.55 10.12
N ALA A 161 5.48 -1.68 9.85
CA ALA A 161 4.04 -1.86 9.92
C ALA A 161 3.73 -3.34 10.04
N GLN A 162 2.63 -3.69 10.71
CA GLN A 162 2.17 -5.07 10.86
C GLN A 162 0.66 -5.16 10.89
N VAL A 163 0.14 -6.27 10.38
CA VAL A 163 -1.23 -6.71 10.58
C VAL A 163 -1.26 -7.52 11.87
N SER A 164 -2.27 -7.27 12.69
CA SER A 164 -2.50 -8.03 13.91
C SER A 164 -4.00 -8.18 14.15
N ILE A 165 -4.38 -9.21 14.92
CA ILE A 165 -5.73 -9.33 15.44
C ILE A 165 -5.84 -8.37 16.61
N TYR A 166 -6.66 -7.34 16.44
CA TYR A 166 -7.04 -6.47 17.55
C TYR A 166 -8.38 -6.93 18.09
N ASP A 167 -8.35 -7.59 19.24
CA ASP A 167 -9.55 -7.93 20.00
C ASP A 167 -10.03 -6.68 20.74
N SER A 168 -10.65 -5.73 20.02
CA SER A 168 -11.62 -4.69 20.49
C SER A 168 -11.55 -3.43 19.62
N PHE A 169 -12.69 -3.05 19.02
CA PHE A 169 -13.06 -1.68 18.63
C PHE A 169 -14.53 -1.45 18.95
#